data_AF-A0A7S3CL25-F1
#
_entry.id   AF-A0A7S3CL25-F1
#
_cell.length_a   1.000
_cell.length_b   1.000
_cell.length_c   1.000
_cell.angle_alpha   90.00
_cell.angle_beta   90.00
_cell.angle_gamma   90.00
#
_symmetry.space_group_name_H-M   'P 1'
#
loop_
_entity.id
_entity.type
_entity.pdbx_description
1 polymer ?
#
loop_
_entity_poly.entity_id
_entity_poly.type
_entity_poly.pdbx_seq_one_letter_code
_entity_poly.pdbx_strand_id
1 'polypeptide(L)'
;MKVPQSALVMAAAVSLLGETAANLFIQSPKRLIEMFKGEEGKKGLLRANFANFGLIPYGHSMIGKVYYSTEYGDLCDPLPDGFLDTITGRGDYQNDEEVSFNDILGVPFMIANRGGCSFVQKVRNMEDAGFALGIVVDDSEENIDEIIMSDDGTGAGLRIPSLLVSKRDGLKLIDFIETASSEELSQMIMIADFNIQRPDNRVEYDFWYTSSDQLSLDFIQDFSKLDRRLGDSVLMTPRFVFWECIDCDPEYVAKHCYGGGKYCAIDQSQSLPGKDIVMEDLRQMCVYQQAYGPEESWKRKMYWDYMKTVHQECDNQIDEMCSELGHKEVKGLDWAATQRCVKESFSSPDQERWNEVGVNNTLIDRDVEYWWKYGTAIYPSIIINNNTYRGQLETQAVFNALCAGFRDPPKPCQQ
;
A
#
# COMPACT_ATOMS: atom_id res chain seq x y z
N MET A 1 6.00 31.85 -34.62
CA MET A 1 7.26 32.59 -34.40
C MET A 1 8.19 31.71 -33.57
N LYS A 2 9.42 31.49 -34.03
CA LYS A 2 10.46 30.73 -33.33
C LYS A 2 10.95 31.51 -32.10
N VAL A 3 11.15 30.83 -30.97
CA VAL A 3 11.81 31.36 -29.76
C VAL A 3 12.99 30.43 -29.44
N PRO A 4 14.17 30.96 -29.03
CA PRO A 4 15.46 30.29 -29.19
C PRO A 4 15.88 29.44 -27.98
N GLN A 5 16.76 28.48 -28.26
CA GLN A 5 17.48 27.66 -27.29
C GLN A 5 18.48 28.50 -26.47
N SER A 6 18.34 28.46 -25.15
CA SER A 6 19.44 28.75 -24.23
C SER A 6 19.23 28.03 -22.90
N ALA A 7 20.10 27.04 -22.67
CA ALA A 7 20.59 26.51 -21.41
C ALA A 7 19.60 26.40 -20.23
N LEU A 8 18.89 25.27 -20.14
CA LEU A 8 18.52 24.71 -18.84
C LEU A 8 19.56 23.64 -18.49
N VAL A 9 20.36 23.92 -17.48
CA VAL A 9 21.18 22.92 -16.79
C VAL A 9 20.21 21.88 -16.24
N MET A 10 20.21 20.66 -16.78
CA MET A 10 19.54 19.53 -16.16
C MET A 10 20.20 19.29 -14.80
N ALA A 11 19.61 19.84 -13.75
CA ALA A 11 19.65 19.16 -12.47
C ALA A 11 18.92 17.83 -12.71
N ALA A 12 19.68 16.74 -12.81
CA ALA A 12 19.13 15.41 -12.69
C ALA A 12 18.49 15.34 -11.30
N ALA A 13 17.19 15.63 -11.24
CA ALA A 13 16.37 15.15 -10.15
C ALA A 13 16.47 13.63 -10.27
N VAL A 14 17.29 13.03 -9.41
CA VAL A 14 17.19 11.61 -9.11
C VAL A 14 15.79 11.45 -8.56
N SER A 15 14.87 11.10 -9.46
CA SER A 15 13.59 10.53 -9.11
C SER A 15 13.91 9.24 -8.36
N LEU A 16 14.06 9.36 -7.04
CA LEU A 16 13.75 8.28 -6.12
C LEU A 16 12.26 8.03 -6.30
N LEU A 17 11.90 7.33 -7.38
CA LEU A 17 10.69 6.54 -7.41
C LEU A 17 10.80 5.66 -6.17
N GLY A 18 9.85 5.79 -5.24
CA GLY A 18 9.81 4.90 -4.09
C GLY A 18 9.82 3.48 -4.63
N GLU A 19 10.89 2.72 -4.39
CA GLU A 19 10.96 1.34 -4.83
C GLU A 19 9.94 0.56 -3.99
N THR A 20 8.72 0.40 -4.50
CA THR A 20 7.70 -0.51 -3.96
C THR A 20 7.95 -1.96 -4.38
N ALA A 21 9.05 -2.21 -5.07
CA ALA A 21 9.39 -3.50 -5.63
C ALA A 21 9.86 -4.46 -4.54
N ALA A 22 9.20 -5.62 -4.49
CA ALA A 22 9.72 -6.78 -3.81
C ALA A 22 10.95 -7.29 -4.57
N ASN A 23 11.99 -7.70 -3.84
CA ASN A 23 13.13 -8.36 -4.44
C ASN A 23 13.01 -9.86 -4.22
N LEU A 24 12.95 -10.61 -5.31
CA LEU A 24 12.98 -12.07 -5.28
C LEU A 24 14.33 -12.54 -5.83
N PHE A 25 15.15 -13.17 -5.00
CA PHE A 25 16.51 -13.58 -5.37
C PHE A 25 16.60 -15.09 -5.58
N ILE A 26 17.05 -15.50 -6.75
CA ILE A 26 17.39 -16.88 -7.06
C ILE A 26 18.73 -17.21 -6.41
N GLN A 27 18.75 -18.17 -5.49
CA GLN A 27 19.96 -18.63 -4.81
C GLN A 27 20.56 -19.87 -5.46
N SER A 28 19.73 -20.70 -6.07
CA SER A 28 20.14 -21.94 -6.73
C SER A 28 19.03 -22.46 -7.64
N PRO A 29 19.37 -23.30 -8.64
CA PRO A 29 20.72 -23.73 -9.01
C PRO A 29 21.45 -22.70 -9.88
N LYS A 30 22.78 -22.87 -10.07
CA LYS A 30 23.63 -21.92 -10.81
C LYS A 30 23.13 -21.64 -12.23
N ARG A 31 22.62 -22.66 -12.94
CA ARG A 31 22.08 -22.49 -14.30
C ARG A 31 20.93 -21.48 -14.31
N LEU A 32 20.03 -21.56 -13.33
CA LEU A 32 18.93 -20.62 -13.20
C LEU A 32 19.44 -19.22 -12.87
N ILE A 33 20.36 -19.05 -11.92
CA ILE A 33 20.97 -17.74 -11.59
C ILE A 33 21.56 -17.08 -12.85
N GLU A 34 22.20 -17.85 -13.71
CA GLU A 34 22.82 -17.38 -14.95
C GLU A 34 21.81 -16.93 -16.02
N MET A 35 20.54 -17.34 -15.93
CA MET A 35 19.45 -16.85 -16.78
C MET A 35 19.00 -15.44 -16.39
N PHE A 36 19.28 -15.01 -15.15
CA PHE A 36 18.88 -13.72 -14.57
C PHE A 36 20.10 -12.83 -14.29
N LYS A 37 20.88 -12.55 -15.34
CA LYS A 37 21.98 -11.59 -15.30
C LYS A 37 21.41 -10.16 -15.37
N GLY A 38 21.11 -9.58 -14.22
CA GLY A 38 20.80 -8.15 -14.11
C GLY A 38 22.00 -7.25 -14.48
N GLU A 39 21.77 -5.94 -14.51
CA GLU A 39 22.86 -4.94 -14.59
C GLU A 39 23.86 -5.12 -13.43
N GLU A 40 25.10 -4.67 -13.65
CA GLU A 40 26.28 -4.96 -12.83
C GLU A 40 25.99 -5.09 -11.32
N GLY A 41 26.18 -6.31 -10.77
CA GLY A 41 26.14 -6.56 -9.32
C GLY A 41 24.91 -7.28 -8.77
N LYS A 42 23.81 -7.44 -9.53
CA LYS A 42 22.56 -8.08 -9.04
C LYS A 42 22.23 -9.40 -9.77
N LYS A 43 23.14 -10.38 -9.73
CA LYS A 43 22.89 -11.72 -10.31
C LYS A 43 21.74 -12.43 -9.57
N GLY A 44 20.85 -13.07 -10.32
CA GLY A 44 19.73 -13.82 -9.75
C GLY A 44 18.59 -12.97 -9.22
N LEU A 45 18.61 -11.65 -9.40
CA LEU A 45 17.50 -10.79 -9.00
C LEU A 45 16.35 -10.90 -10.01
N LEU A 46 15.18 -11.26 -9.49
CA LEU A 46 13.89 -11.20 -10.15
C LEU A 46 13.09 -10.05 -9.52
N ARG A 47 12.79 -9.01 -10.32
CA ARG A 47 11.93 -7.92 -9.86
C ARG A 47 10.50 -8.41 -9.71
N ALA A 48 9.85 -8.00 -8.63
CA ALA A 48 8.47 -8.33 -8.35
C ALA A 48 7.73 -7.17 -7.70
N ASN A 49 6.40 -7.18 -7.75
CA ASN A 49 5.53 -6.23 -7.06
C ASN A 49 4.64 -6.96 -6.04
N PHE A 50 4.39 -6.36 -4.89
CA PHE A 50 3.58 -6.98 -3.84
C PHE A 50 2.08 -6.92 -4.15
N ALA A 51 1.31 -7.88 -3.62
CA ALA A 51 -0.14 -7.79 -3.63
C ALA A 51 -0.69 -6.79 -2.61
N ASN A 52 -1.89 -6.28 -2.90
CA ASN A 52 -2.67 -5.43 -1.97
C ASN A 52 -3.55 -6.25 -1.02
N PHE A 53 -3.24 -7.53 -0.83
CA PHE A 53 -3.93 -8.44 0.07
C PHE A 53 -2.92 -9.42 0.66
N GLY A 54 -3.37 -10.19 1.66
CA GLY A 54 -2.50 -11.08 2.41
C GLY A 54 -1.63 -10.34 3.42
N LEU A 55 -0.93 -11.13 4.24
CA LEU A 55 -0.03 -10.61 5.27
C LEU A 55 1.40 -10.54 4.72
N ILE A 56 1.91 -9.32 4.54
CA ILE A 56 3.29 -9.09 4.10
C ILE A 56 4.19 -8.98 5.34
N PRO A 57 5.19 -9.87 5.50
CA PRO A 57 6.09 -9.84 6.66
C PRO A 57 7.20 -8.80 6.48
N TYR A 58 6.84 -7.52 6.45
CA TYR A 58 7.80 -6.42 6.29
C TYR A 58 8.98 -6.51 7.27
N GLY A 59 10.18 -6.21 6.79
CA GLY A 59 11.43 -6.28 7.54
C GLY A 59 12.01 -7.68 7.70
N HIS A 60 11.38 -8.70 7.11
CA HIS A 60 11.86 -10.07 7.07
C HIS A 60 12.16 -10.54 5.64
N SER A 61 12.81 -11.69 5.53
CA SER A 61 12.97 -12.39 4.25
C SER A 61 12.53 -13.85 4.42
N MET A 62 11.90 -14.40 3.40
CA MET A 62 11.49 -15.80 3.34
C MET A 62 12.41 -16.54 2.39
N ILE A 63 12.98 -17.67 2.82
CA ILE A 63 13.79 -18.56 2.00
C ILE A 63 12.93 -19.79 1.71
N GLY A 64 12.70 -20.08 0.44
CA GLY A 64 11.76 -21.13 0.07
C GLY A 64 12.13 -21.90 -1.19
N LYS A 65 11.59 -23.13 -1.26
CA LYS A 65 11.61 -23.97 -2.46
C LYS A 65 10.43 -23.60 -3.34
N VAL A 66 10.64 -23.65 -4.65
CA VAL A 66 9.69 -23.13 -5.63
C VAL A 66 9.06 -24.27 -6.39
N TYR A 67 7.74 -24.21 -6.53
CA TYR A 67 6.93 -25.22 -7.20
C TYR A 67 6.08 -24.58 -8.30
N TYR A 68 5.84 -25.35 -9.36
CA TYR A 68 4.93 -25.02 -10.45
C TYR A 68 4.31 -26.32 -10.96
N SER A 69 3.03 -26.29 -11.32
CA SER A 69 2.34 -27.43 -11.92
C SER A 69 1.88 -27.05 -13.32
N THR A 70 2.20 -27.86 -14.30
CA THR A 70 1.68 -27.71 -15.67
C THR A 70 0.20 -28.06 -15.76
N GLU A 71 -0.29 -28.97 -14.89
CA GLU A 71 -1.70 -29.36 -14.82
C GLU A 71 -2.57 -28.27 -14.16
N TYR A 72 -2.02 -27.60 -13.14
CA TYR A 72 -2.72 -26.56 -12.36
C TYR A 72 -2.09 -25.19 -12.57
N GLY A 73 -1.65 -24.90 -13.81
CA GLY A 73 -0.80 -23.74 -14.09
C GLY A 73 -1.42 -22.38 -13.82
N ASP A 74 -2.75 -22.26 -13.82
CA ASP A 74 -3.44 -21.01 -13.47
C ASP A 74 -3.91 -20.96 -12.00
N LEU A 75 -3.96 -22.10 -11.29
CA LEU A 75 -4.50 -22.23 -9.93
C LEU A 75 -5.89 -21.60 -9.75
N CYS A 76 -6.77 -21.72 -10.75
CA CYS A 76 -8.15 -21.28 -10.60
C CYS A 76 -9.02 -22.30 -9.84
N ASP A 77 -8.72 -23.59 -9.99
CA ASP A 77 -9.34 -24.65 -9.21
C ASP A 77 -8.49 -25.04 -7.98
N PRO A 78 -9.11 -25.51 -6.89
CA PRO A 78 -8.39 -26.03 -5.73
C PRO A 78 -7.44 -27.16 -6.11
N LEU A 79 -6.25 -27.17 -5.50
CA LEU A 79 -5.33 -28.29 -5.62
C LEU A 79 -5.89 -29.50 -4.84
N PRO A 80 -5.58 -30.74 -5.27
CA PRO A 80 -5.97 -31.95 -4.54
C PRO A 80 -5.50 -31.94 -3.08
N ASP A 81 -6.28 -32.54 -2.19
CA ASP A 81 -5.88 -32.73 -0.79
C ASP A 81 -4.53 -33.47 -0.71
N GLY A 82 -3.60 -32.95 0.10
CA GLY A 82 -2.25 -33.52 0.23
C GLY A 82 -1.36 -33.31 -1.00
N PHE A 83 -1.71 -32.40 -1.92
CA PHE A 83 -0.89 -32.09 -3.09
C PHE A 83 0.55 -31.72 -2.70
N LEU A 84 0.73 -30.84 -1.72
CA LEU A 84 2.06 -30.44 -1.25
C LEU A 84 2.84 -31.63 -0.66
N ASP A 85 2.20 -32.49 0.13
CA ASP A 85 2.83 -33.68 0.70
C ASP A 85 3.25 -34.67 -0.39
N THR A 86 2.46 -34.76 -1.46
CA THR A 86 2.74 -35.61 -2.64
C THR A 86 3.98 -35.11 -3.38
N ILE A 87 4.07 -33.81 -3.66
CA ILE A 87 5.20 -33.24 -4.42
C ILE A 87 6.48 -33.10 -3.57
N THR A 88 6.34 -33.02 -2.24
CA THR A 88 7.48 -32.95 -1.32
C THR A 88 7.93 -34.32 -0.81
N GLY A 89 7.13 -35.37 -1.01
CA GLY A 89 7.39 -36.69 -0.46
C GLY A 89 7.19 -36.79 1.06
N ARG A 90 6.49 -35.83 1.69
CA ARG A 90 6.20 -35.84 3.13
C ARG A 90 5.09 -36.81 3.57
N GLY A 91 4.33 -37.34 2.61
CA GLY A 91 3.13 -38.15 2.88
C GLY A 91 3.35 -39.55 3.50
N ASP A 92 4.57 -39.98 3.82
CA ASP A 92 4.84 -41.35 4.29
C ASP A 92 5.77 -41.43 5.53
N TYR A 93 5.72 -40.45 6.43
CA TYR A 93 6.45 -40.53 7.70
C TYR A 93 5.69 -41.37 8.74
N GLN A 94 5.75 -42.70 8.59
CA GLN A 94 5.70 -43.59 9.75
C GLN A 94 7.13 -43.82 10.26
N ASN A 95 7.49 -43.14 11.35
CA ASN A 95 8.64 -43.43 12.23
C ASN A 95 10.05 -43.12 11.69
N ASP A 96 10.45 -41.84 11.55
CA ASP A 96 11.87 -41.48 11.63
C ASP A 96 12.05 -40.17 12.42
N GLU A 97 12.86 -40.22 13.48
CA GLU A 97 13.13 -39.13 14.43
C GLU A 97 14.20 -38.11 13.94
N GLU A 98 14.66 -38.21 12.68
CA GLU A 98 15.62 -37.27 12.11
C GLU A 98 14.96 -36.30 11.12
N VAL A 99 14.69 -35.08 11.58
CA VAL A 99 14.32 -33.96 10.71
C VAL A 99 15.51 -33.62 9.82
N SER A 100 15.39 -33.86 8.51
CA SER A 100 16.48 -33.58 7.57
C SER A 100 16.68 -32.06 7.39
N PHE A 101 17.90 -31.62 7.03
CA PHE A 101 18.18 -30.21 6.74
C PHE A 101 17.30 -29.66 5.58
N ASN A 102 16.81 -30.54 4.71
CA ASN A 102 15.86 -30.22 3.64
C ASN A 102 14.44 -29.93 4.17
N ASP A 103 14.08 -30.47 5.33
CA ASP A 103 12.80 -30.16 6.00
C ASP A 103 12.82 -28.81 6.71
N ILE A 104 14.02 -28.32 7.07
CA ILE A 104 14.25 -27.06 7.79
C ILE A 104 14.28 -25.84 6.85
N LEU A 105 14.64 -26.03 5.57
CA LEU A 105 14.65 -24.96 4.53
C LEU A 105 13.36 -24.91 3.68
N GLY A 106 12.37 -25.74 4.02
CA GLY A 106 11.23 -26.11 3.17
C GLY A 106 10.02 -25.18 3.22
N VAL A 107 10.19 -23.85 3.20
CA VAL A 107 9.04 -22.94 3.01
C VAL A 107 8.58 -23.06 1.54
N PRO A 108 7.35 -23.54 1.27
CA PRO A 108 6.93 -23.84 -0.09
C PRO A 108 6.37 -22.60 -0.79
N PHE A 109 6.98 -22.19 -1.90
CA PHE A 109 6.53 -21.11 -2.77
C PHE A 109 5.86 -21.69 -4.01
N MET A 110 4.71 -21.16 -4.41
CA MET A 110 3.99 -21.66 -5.59
C MET A 110 3.91 -20.59 -6.69
N ILE A 111 4.15 -21.00 -7.93
CA ILE A 111 3.98 -20.18 -9.12
C ILE A 111 2.61 -20.45 -9.75
N ALA A 112 1.91 -19.40 -10.17
CA ALA A 112 0.73 -19.48 -11.04
C ALA A 112 0.83 -18.47 -12.19
N ASN A 113 0.21 -18.79 -13.32
CA ASN A 113 0.00 -17.84 -14.42
C ASN A 113 -1.22 -16.96 -14.15
N ARG A 114 -1.15 -15.67 -14.50
CA ARG A 114 -2.29 -14.75 -14.53
C ARG A 114 -3.31 -15.19 -15.60
N GLY A 115 -4.59 -14.89 -15.36
CA GLY A 115 -5.71 -15.24 -16.24
C GLY A 115 -6.66 -16.28 -15.62
N GLY A 116 -7.84 -16.49 -16.23
CA GLY A 116 -8.84 -17.48 -15.78
C GLY A 116 -9.68 -17.08 -14.55
N CYS A 117 -9.05 -16.51 -13.52
CA CYS A 117 -9.67 -16.12 -12.25
C CYS A 117 -8.89 -14.96 -11.59
N SER A 118 -9.40 -14.44 -10.46
CA SER A 118 -8.78 -13.34 -9.72
C SER A 118 -7.44 -13.72 -9.07
N PHE A 119 -6.60 -12.73 -8.75
CA PHE A 119 -5.36 -12.94 -8.01
C PHE A 119 -5.61 -13.56 -6.64
N VAL A 120 -6.67 -13.10 -5.95
CA VAL A 120 -7.09 -13.59 -4.65
C VAL A 120 -7.41 -15.09 -4.70
N GLN A 121 -8.19 -15.53 -5.69
CA GLN A 121 -8.54 -16.95 -5.83
C GLN A 121 -7.30 -17.84 -6.01
N LYS A 122 -6.33 -17.41 -6.83
CA LYS A 122 -5.07 -18.13 -7.04
C LYS A 122 -4.30 -18.29 -5.74
N VAL A 123 -4.12 -17.20 -5.01
CA VAL A 123 -3.35 -17.18 -3.75
C VAL A 123 -4.09 -17.94 -2.65
N ARG A 124 -5.43 -17.93 -2.65
CA ARG A 124 -6.24 -18.76 -1.74
C ARG A 124 -6.03 -20.25 -2.00
N ASN A 125 -6.11 -20.68 -3.25
CA ASN A 125 -5.84 -22.08 -3.61
C ASN A 125 -4.40 -22.50 -3.26
N MET A 126 -3.43 -21.58 -3.34
CA MET A 126 -2.07 -21.81 -2.86
C MET A 126 -2.02 -21.98 -1.32
N GLU A 127 -2.62 -21.04 -0.57
CA GLU A 127 -2.64 -21.09 0.90
C GLU A 127 -3.33 -22.36 1.42
N ASP A 128 -4.49 -22.70 0.85
CA ASP A 128 -5.28 -23.87 1.23
C ASP A 128 -4.51 -25.18 0.99
N ALA A 129 -3.65 -25.21 -0.04
CA ALA A 129 -2.77 -26.34 -0.33
C ALA A 129 -1.49 -26.37 0.53
N GLY A 130 -1.31 -25.40 1.44
CA GLY A 130 -0.18 -25.33 2.38
C GLY A 130 1.04 -24.57 1.84
N PHE A 131 0.91 -23.85 0.71
CA PHE A 131 1.96 -22.95 0.25
C PHE A 131 2.05 -21.71 1.15
N ALA A 132 3.26 -21.19 1.32
CA ALA A 132 3.55 -20.08 2.22
C ALA A 132 3.82 -18.75 1.50
N LEU A 133 3.98 -18.77 0.17
CA LEU A 133 4.14 -17.58 -0.66
C LEU A 133 3.66 -17.86 -2.08
N GLY A 134 2.88 -16.94 -2.65
CA GLY A 134 2.45 -17.01 -4.04
C GLY A 134 3.29 -16.14 -4.99
N ILE A 135 3.63 -16.67 -6.15
CA ILE A 135 4.27 -15.92 -7.25
C ILE A 135 3.33 -15.99 -8.45
N VAL A 136 2.76 -14.86 -8.85
CA VAL A 136 1.91 -14.78 -10.03
C VAL A 136 2.73 -14.24 -11.20
N VAL A 137 2.74 -14.97 -12.31
CA VAL A 137 3.37 -14.58 -13.56
C VAL A 137 2.36 -13.82 -14.39
N ASP A 138 2.71 -12.60 -14.77
CA ASP A 138 1.86 -11.77 -15.61
C ASP A 138 1.63 -12.38 -17.02
N ASP A 139 0.47 -12.11 -17.61
CA ASP A 139 0.09 -12.62 -18.93
C ASP A 139 0.38 -11.62 -20.07
N SER A 140 0.77 -10.39 -19.71
CA SER A 140 0.99 -9.26 -20.59
C SER A 140 2.42 -8.70 -20.45
N GLU A 141 2.96 -8.11 -21.51
CA GLU A 141 4.31 -7.50 -21.48
C GLU A 141 4.15 -6.01 -21.16
N GLU A 142 4.04 -5.70 -19.87
CA GLU A 142 3.79 -4.36 -19.34
C GLU A 142 4.67 -4.07 -18.11
N ASN A 143 4.64 -2.83 -17.64
CA ASN A 143 5.43 -2.44 -16.47
C ASN A 143 4.78 -2.96 -15.19
N ILE A 144 5.38 -3.96 -14.54
CA ILE A 144 4.84 -4.56 -13.32
C ILE A 144 4.71 -3.58 -12.15
N ASP A 145 5.46 -2.48 -12.16
CA ASP A 145 5.38 -1.42 -11.13
C ASP A 145 4.03 -0.67 -11.23
N GLU A 146 3.38 -0.69 -12.39
CA GLU A 146 2.07 -0.06 -12.65
C GLU A 146 0.90 -1.03 -12.41
N ILE A 147 1.16 -2.32 -12.24
CA ILE A 147 0.13 -3.31 -11.94
C ILE A 147 -0.07 -3.41 -10.44
N ILE A 148 -1.32 -3.31 -10.01
CA ILE A 148 -1.74 -3.58 -8.64
C ILE A 148 -2.50 -4.90 -8.63
N MET A 149 -2.00 -5.90 -7.89
CA MET A 149 -2.79 -7.10 -7.59
C MET A 149 -3.83 -6.73 -6.53
N SER A 150 -4.97 -6.21 -6.99
CA SER A 150 -6.08 -5.78 -6.14
C SER A 150 -6.84 -6.94 -5.52
N ASP A 151 -7.35 -6.72 -4.32
CA ASP A 151 -8.36 -7.58 -3.70
C ASP A 151 -9.67 -7.46 -4.49
N ASP A 152 -10.32 -8.60 -4.76
CA ASP A 152 -11.63 -8.68 -5.43
C ASP A 152 -12.81 -8.62 -4.45
N GLY A 153 -12.54 -8.35 -3.17
CA GLY A 153 -13.51 -8.34 -2.07
C GLY A 153 -13.56 -9.66 -1.31
N THR A 154 -12.78 -10.67 -1.71
CA THR A 154 -12.70 -11.97 -1.05
C THR A 154 -11.32 -12.27 -0.47
N GLY A 155 -10.40 -11.31 -0.45
CA GLY A 155 -9.03 -11.46 0.06
C GLY A 155 -8.91 -11.54 1.57
N ALA A 156 -9.99 -11.25 2.31
CA ALA A 156 -10.04 -11.37 3.76
C ALA A 156 -9.61 -12.77 4.23
N GLY A 157 -8.74 -12.81 5.24
CA GLY A 157 -8.24 -14.04 5.85
C GLY A 157 -7.08 -14.72 5.12
N LEU A 158 -6.61 -14.21 3.97
CA LEU A 158 -5.35 -14.68 3.37
C LEU A 158 -4.18 -14.28 4.27
N ARG A 159 -3.30 -15.23 4.62
CA ARG A 159 -2.16 -14.96 5.54
C ARG A 159 -0.80 -15.11 4.88
N ILE A 160 -0.77 -15.48 3.60
CA ILE A 160 0.48 -15.59 2.84
C ILE A 160 0.70 -14.34 1.99
N PRO A 161 1.95 -13.87 1.85
CA PRO A 161 2.27 -12.83 0.88
C PRO A 161 2.21 -13.39 -0.53
N SER A 162 1.95 -12.51 -1.50
CA SER A 162 2.06 -12.83 -2.91
C SER A 162 2.74 -11.73 -3.71
N LEU A 163 3.40 -12.16 -4.78
CA LEU A 163 4.29 -11.37 -5.62
C LEU A 163 3.88 -11.50 -7.09
N LEU A 164 3.84 -10.39 -7.82
CA LEU A 164 3.67 -10.37 -9.27
C LEU A 164 5.05 -10.26 -9.92
N VAL A 165 5.34 -11.12 -10.90
CA VAL A 165 6.55 -11.04 -11.73
C VAL A 165 6.16 -10.81 -13.18
N SER A 166 7.05 -10.17 -13.94
CA SER A 166 6.80 -9.89 -15.36
C SER A 166 6.61 -11.17 -16.17
N LYS A 167 5.82 -11.12 -17.24
CA LYS A 167 5.63 -12.24 -18.16
C LYS A 167 6.96 -12.82 -18.63
N ARG A 168 7.86 -11.97 -19.14
CA ARG A 168 9.16 -12.39 -19.65
C ARG A 168 9.98 -13.16 -18.62
N ASP A 169 10.03 -12.67 -17.38
CA ASP A 169 10.90 -13.26 -16.37
C ASP A 169 10.23 -14.48 -15.68
N GLY A 170 8.90 -14.47 -15.54
CA GLY A 170 8.15 -15.64 -15.09
C GLY A 170 8.18 -16.79 -16.09
N LEU A 171 8.10 -16.53 -17.41
CA LEU A 171 8.22 -17.58 -18.43
C LEU A 171 9.61 -18.23 -18.42
N LYS A 172 10.69 -17.47 -18.15
CA LYS A 172 12.03 -18.06 -17.97
C LYS A 172 12.08 -18.99 -16.76
N LEU A 173 11.39 -18.63 -15.67
CA LEU A 173 11.32 -19.43 -14.46
C LEU A 173 10.56 -20.74 -14.72
N ILE A 174 9.42 -20.66 -15.41
CA ILE A 174 8.61 -21.82 -15.79
C ILE A 174 9.37 -22.71 -16.77
N ASP A 175 9.97 -22.16 -17.84
CA ASP A 175 10.78 -22.91 -18.81
C ASP A 175 11.96 -23.64 -18.14
N PHE A 176 12.59 -23.01 -17.16
CA PHE A 176 13.60 -23.68 -16.36
C PHE A 176 13.02 -24.87 -15.60
N ILE A 177 11.87 -24.72 -14.93
CA ILE A 177 11.25 -25.81 -14.15
C ILE A 177 10.87 -26.98 -15.07
N GLU A 178 10.36 -26.72 -16.26
CA GLU A 178 9.95 -27.75 -17.21
C GLU A 178 11.13 -28.50 -17.85
N THR A 179 12.29 -27.85 -17.99
CA THR A 179 13.47 -28.41 -18.66
C THR A 179 14.57 -28.89 -17.72
N ALA A 180 14.47 -28.59 -16.42
CA ALA A 180 15.47 -28.94 -15.43
C ALA A 180 15.49 -30.43 -15.07
N SER A 181 16.68 -30.91 -14.70
CA SER A 181 16.83 -32.23 -14.10
C SER A 181 16.24 -32.27 -12.69
N SER A 182 15.84 -33.45 -12.21
CA SER A 182 15.35 -33.62 -10.83
C SER A 182 16.34 -33.13 -9.77
N GLU A 183 17.65 -33.28 -10.03
CA GLU A 183 18.72 -32.75 -9.17
C GLU A 183 18.65 -31.22 -9.08
N GLU A 184 18.54 -30.53 -10.22
CA GLU A 184 18.44 -29.08 -10.29
C GLU A 184 17.18 -28.54 -9.61
N LEU A 185 16.04 -29.21 -9.83
CA LEU A 185 14.77 -28.86 -9.18
C LEU A 185 14.85 -29.02 -7.65
N SER A 186 15.49 -30.09 -7.17
CA SER A 186 15.66 -30.33 -5.73
C SER A 186 16.50 -29.25 -5.03
N GLN A 187 17.37 -28.59 -5.79
CA GLN A 187 18.25 -27.52 -5.35
C GLN A 187 17.64 -26.13 -5.58
N MET A 188 16.46 -25.99 -6.17
CA MET A 188 15.88 -24.69 -6.50
C MET A 188 15.43 -23.96 -5.24
N ILE A 189 16.10 -22.85 -4.93
CA ILE A 189 15.83 -22.03 -3.74
C ILE A 189 15.77 -20.56 -4.14
N MET A 190 14.77 -19.86 -3.63
CA MET A 190 14.62 -18.41 -3.76
C MET A 190 14.50 -17.73 -2.39
N ILE A 191 14.90 -16.46 -2.33
CA ILE A 191 14.71 -15.58 -1.19
C ILE A 191 13.76 -14.46 -1.60
N ALA A 192 12.58 -14.41 -1.00
CA ALA A 192 11.69 -13.26 -1.08
C ALA A 192 12.04 -12.27 0.03
N ASP A 193 12.44 -11.06 -0.34
CA ASP A 193 12.86 -10.02 0.61
C ASP A 193 11.80 -8.93 0.74
N PHE A 194 11.25 -8.77 1.95
CA PHE A 194 10.16 -7.84 2.27
C PHE A 194 10.72 -6.57 2.89
N ASN A 195 11.67 -5.95 2.19
CA ASN A 195 12.40 -4.83 2.72
C ASN A 195 11.55 -3.55 2.79
N ILE A 196 11.81 -2.75 3.82
CA ILE A 196 11.18 -1.44 4.04
C ILE A 196 12.26 -0.43 4.41
N GLN A 197 12.09 0.82 3.99
CA GLN A 197 13.07 1.86 4.29
C GLN A 197 13.12 2.17 5.79
N ARG A 198 14.34 2.34 6.30
CA ARG A 198 14.66 2.68 7.70
C ARG A 198 15.58 3.90 7.75
N PRO A 199 15.11 5.09 7.34
CA PRO A 199 15.96 6.27 7.21
C PRO A 199 16.56 6.69 8.57
N ASP A 200 15.76 6.63 9.63
CA ASP A 200 16.19 6.89 11.00
C ASP A 200 15.35 6.08 12.03
N ASN A 201 15.27 6.56 13.28
CA ASN A 201 14.55 5.91 14.38
C ASN A 201 13.18 6.54 14.68
N ARG A 202 12.66 7.32 13.73
CA ARG A 202 11.29 7.76 13.65
C ARG A 202 10.67 7.17 12.39
N VAL A 203 9.42 6.77 12.48
CA VAL A 203 8.68 6.25 11.32
C VAL A 203 7.60 7.25 10.95
N GLU A 204 7.74 7.87 9.80
CA GLU A 204 6.70 8.67 9.17
C GLU A 204 5.74 7.75 8.43
N TYR A 205 4.43 7.91 8.68
CA TYR A 205 3.43 7.25 7.87
C TYR A 205 2.29 8.20 7.48
N ASP A 206 1.94 8.19 6.19
CA ASP A 206 0.82 8.93 5.65
C ASP A 206 -0.37 7.98 5.46
N PHE A 207 -1.56 8.38 5.91
CA PHE A 207 -2.80 7.64 5.68
C PHE A 207 -3.68 8.42 4.71
N TRP A 208 -3.91 7.85 3.53
CA TRP A 208 -4.72 8.41 2.45
C TRP A 208 -6.15 7.93 2.54
N TYR A 209 -7.10 8.85 2.68
CA TYR A 209 -8.53 8.55 2.77
C TYR A 209 -9.39 9.74 2.31
N THR A 210 -10.68 9.69 2.58
CA THR A 210 -11.62 10.81 2.42
C THR A 210 -12.62 10.79 3.59
N SER A 211 -13.17 11.96 3.96
CA SER A 211 -14.10 12.10 5.08
C SER A 211 -15.41 11.33 4.90
N SER A 212 -15.71 10.84 3.70
CA SER A 212 -16.90 10.05 3.37
C SER A 212 -16.66 8.54 3.24
N ASP A 213 -15.44 8.04 3.56
CA ASP A 213 -15.15 6.60 3.50
C ASP A 213 -15.17 5.95 4.88
N GLN A 214 -16.27 5.24 5.17
CA GLN A 214 -16.47 4.56 6.45
C GLN A 214 -15.32 3.62 6.83
N LEU A 215 -14.82 2.81 5.89
CA LEU A 215 -13.77 1.82 6.17
C LEU A 215 -12.47 2.51 6.62
N SER A 216 -12.13 3.64 6.00
CA SER A 216 -11.01 4.49 6.44
C SER A 216 -11.22 5.05 7.84
N LEU A 217 -12.43 5.52 8.15
CA LEU A 217 -12.74 6.11 9.44
C LEU A 217 -12.67 5.07 10.57
N ASP A 218 -13.22 3.87 10.33
CA ASP A 218 -13.10 2.71 11.23
C ASP A 218 -11.63 2.39 11.49
N PHE A 219 -10.82 2.31 10.41
CA PHE A 219 -9.39 2.03 10.51
C PHE A 219 -8.64 3.07 11.36
N ILE A 220 -8.82 4.37 11.10
CA ILE A 220 -8.16 5.44 11.88
C ILE A 220 -8.54 5.33 13.35
N GLN A 221 -9.83 5.14 13.65
CA GLN A 221 -10.32 5.08 15.02
C GLN A 221 -9.66 3.90 15.77
N ASP A 222 -9.63 2.71 15.17
CA ASP A 222 -9.05 1.53 15.79
C ASP A 222 -7.52 1.61 15.89
N PHE A 223 -6.87 2.17 14.87
CA PHE A 223 -5.41 2.32 14.84
C PHE A 223 -4.91 3.30 15.90
N SER A 224 -5.73 4.25 16.35
CA SER A 224 -5.38 5.23 17.40
C SER A 224 -4.84 4.59 18.69
N LYS A 225 -5.26 3.36 19.02
CA LYS A 225 -4.74 2.63 20.19
C LYS A 225 -3.31 2.16 19.98
N LEU A 226 -2.98 1.74 18.75
CA LEU A 226 -1.67 1.23 18.37
C LEU A 226 -0.67 2.37 18.17
N ASP A 227 -1.08 3.46 17.49
CA ASP A 227 -0.27 4.67 17.36
C ASP A 227 0.17 5.22 18.72
N ARG A 228 -0.75 5.29 19.69
CA ARG A 228 -0.43 5.72 21.07
C ARG A 228 0.61 4.86 21.77
N ARG A 229 0.76 3.58 21.40
CA ARG A 229 1.83 2.73 21.95
C ARG A 229 3.19 3.15 21.41
N LEU A 230 3.26 3.60 20.15
CA LEU A 230 4.48 4.05 19.49
C LEU A 230 4.87 5.49 19.87
N GLY A 231 3.87 6.32 20.19
CA GLY A 231 4.05 7.66 20.74
C GLY A 231 4.82 8.58 19.80
N ASP A 232 5.79 9.33 20.33
CA ASP A 232 6.56 10.31 19.55
C ASP A 232 7.52 9.68 18.51
N SER A 233 7.71 8.35 18.58
CA SER A 233 8.54 7.59 17.65
C SER A 233 7.89 7.44 16.25
N VAL A 234 6.61 7.77 16.13
CA VAL A 234 5.92 7.83 14.84
C VAL A 234 5.42 9.22 14.53
N LEU A 235 5.19 9.48 13.26
CA LEU A 235 4.44 10.64 12.77
C LEU A 235 3.39 10.16 11.78
N MET A 236 2.14 10.15 12.23
CA MET A 236 1.00 10.00 11.35
C MET A 236 0.70 11.32 10.66
N THR A 237 0.44 11.28 9.36
CA THR A 237 -0.10 12.42 8.59
C THR A 237 -1.36 11.99 7.84
N PRO A 238 -2.54 12.56 8.12
CA PRO A 238 -3.72 12.33 7.31
C PRO A 238 -3.56 13.03 5.97
N ARG A 239 -3.93 12.33 4.91
CA ARG A 239 -3.89 12.80 3.53
C ARG A 239 -5.21 12.51 2.88
N PHE A 240 -5.63 13.40 1.98
CA PHE A 240 -6.95 13.32 1.36
C PHE A 240 -6.84 13.19 -0.14
N VAL A 241 -7.69 12.35 -0.72
CA VAL A 241 -7.70 12.10 -2.17
C VAL A 241 -8.64 13.08 -2.85
N PHE A 242 -8.10 13.84 -3.80
CA PHE A 242 -8.83 14.76 -4.65
C PHE A 242 -8.68 14.37 -6.12
N TRP A 243 -9.75 14.55 -6.87
CA TRP A 243 -9.82 14.24 -8.29
C TRP A 243 -9.90 15.52 -9.12
N GLU A 244 -9.46 15.42 -10.37
CA GLU A 244 -9.55 16.50 -11.35
C GLU A 244 -10.58 16.13 -12.42
N CYS A 245 -11.43 17.09 -12.77
CA CYS A 245 -12.57 16.94 -13.69
C CYS A 245 -12.78 18.24 -14.51
N ILE A 246 -11.73 18.72 -15.20
CA ILE A 246 -11.77 20.02 -15.92
C ILE A 246 -12.78 20.03 -17.08
N ASP A 247 -12.90 18.91 -17.81
CA ASP A 247 -13.76 18.81 -19.01
C ASP A 247 -15.07 18.02 -18.74
N CYS A 248 -15.50 18.00 -17.48
CA CYS A 248 -16.69 17.28 -17.05
C CYS A 248 -17.97 18.09 -17.25
N ASP A 249 -19.11 17.43 -17.06
CA ASP A 249 -20.41 18.08 -17.14
C ASP A 249 -20.49 19.31 -16.19
N PRO A 250 -20.95 20.48 -16.66
CA PRO A 250 -20.99 21.68 -15.82
C PRO A 250 -21.84 21.55 -14.55
N GLU A 251 -22.92 20.77 -14.58
CA GLU A 251 -23.74 20.49 -13.39
C GLU A 251 -22.94 19.65 -12.39
N TYR A 252 -22.21 18.63 -12.89
CA TYR A 252 -21.30 17.85 -12.07
C TYR A 252 -20.23 18.73 -11.42
N VAL A 253 -19.52 19.55 -12.20
CA VAL A 253 -18.48 20.47 -11.68
C VAL A 253 -19.06 21.43 -10.66
N ALA A 254 -20.24 22.00 -10.94
CA ALA A 254 -20.91 22.92 -10.02
C ALA A 254 -21.31 22.26 -8.69
N LYS A 255 -21.59 20.96 -8.68
CA LYS A 255 -22.01 20.21 -7.48
C LYS A 255 -20.83 19.57 -6.72
N HIS A 256 -19.80 19.13 -7.42
CA HIS A 256 -18.77 18.25 -6.85
C HIS A 256 -17.37 18.87 -6.74
N CYS A 257 -17.14 20.04 -7.34
CA CYS A 257 -15.78 20.55 -7.50
C CYS A 257 -15.60 22.04 -7.20
N TYR A 258 -14.43 22.41 -6.69
CA TYR A 258 -13.91 23.78 -6.65
C TYR A 258 -12.86 24.01 -7.76
N GLY A 259 -12.44 25.27 -7.94
CA GLY A 259 -11.37 25.65 -8.88
C GLY A 259 -11.69 25.35 -10.35
N GLY A 260 -12.97 25.38 -10.73
CA GLY A 260 -13.42 25.06 -12.08
C GLY A 260 -13.21 23.59 -12.48
N GLY A 261 -13.31 22.66 -11.52
CA GLY A 261 -13.09 21.22 -11.76
C GLY A 261 -11.71 20.72 -11.33
N LYS A 262 -10.83 21.61 -10.84
CA LYS A 262 -9.49 21.22 -10.37
C LYS A 262 -9.51 20.40 -9.07
N TYR A 263 -10.47 20.66 -8.19
CA TYR A 263 -10.56 20.04 -6.87
C TYR A 263 -11.93 19.41 -6.66
N CYS A 264 -12.05 18.13 -7.00
CA CYS A 264 -13.27 17.37 -6.86
C CYS A 264 -13.12 16.28 -5.80
N ALA A 265 -14.23 15.92 -5.17
CA ALA A 265 -14.34 14.68 -4.41
C ALA A 265 -15.54 13.86 -4.92
N ILE A 266 -15.41 12.54 -4.79
CA ILE A 266 -16.42 11.59 -5.23
C ILE A 266 -16.96 10.89 -4.00
N ASP A 267 -18.26 11.00 -3.78
CA ASP A 267 -18.95 10.21 -2.78
C ASP A 267 -19.34 8.84 -3.36
N GLN A 268 -18.79 7.76 -2.81
CA GLN A 268 -19.15 6.41 -3.22
C GLN A 268 -20.59 6.05 -2.83
N SER A 269 -21.14 6.60 -1.74
CA SER A 269 -22.54 6.40 -1.36
C SER A 269 -23.51 7.37 -2.04
N GLN A 270 -23.00 8.37 -2.77
CA GLN A 270 -23.76 9.42 -3.47
C GLN A 270 -24.74 10.21 -2.57
N SER A 271 -24.47 10.24 -1.27
CA SER A 271 -25.21 10.96 -0.25
C SER A 271 -24.84 12.44 -0.13
N LEU A 272 -23.61 12.81 -0.49
CA LEU A 272 -23.07 14.16 -0.32
C LEU A 272 -22.61 14.77 -1.65
N PRO A 273 -22.81 16.09 -1.84
CA PRO A 273 -22.08 16.86 -2.85
C PRO A 273 -20.58 16.74 -2.62
N GLY A 274 -19.81 16.59 -3.70
CA GLY A 274 -18.34 16.48 -3.61
C GLY A 274 -17.70 17.73 -3.00
N LYS A 275 -18.32 18.90 -3.17
CA LYS A 275 -17.86 20.14 -2.51
C LYS A 275 -17.87 20.04 -0.99
N ASP A 276 -18.86 19.38 -0.42
CA ASP A 276 -18.99 19.27 1.04
C ASP A 276 -17.89 18.36 1.58
N ILE A 277 -17.55 17.29 0.85
CA ILE A 277 -16.42 16.40 1.14
C ILE A 277 -15.10 17.17 1.01
N VAL A 278 -14.87 17.91 -0.08
CA VAL A 278 -13.65 18.72 -0.25
C VAL A 278 -13.46 19.70 0.91
N MET A 279 -14.54 20.36 1.33
CA MET A 279 -14.50 21.28 2.46
C MET A 279 -14.21 20.57 3.78
N GLU A 280 -14.78 19.39 4.01
CA GLU A 280 -14.51 18.64 5.22
C GLU A 280 -13.09 18.08 5.27
N ASP A 281 -12.59 17.52 4.17
CA ASP A 281 -11.21 17.07 4.04
C ASP A 281 -10.25 18.24 4.36
N LEU A 282 -10.51 19.45 3.83
CA LEU A 282 -9.77 20.66 4.19
C LEU A 282 -9.85 21.02 5.68
N ARG A 283 -11.02 20.90 6.33
CA ARG A 283 -11.15 21.13 7.77
C ARG A 283 -10.29 20.15 8.56
N GLN A 284 -10.29 18.88 8.20
CA GLN A 284 -9.47 17.86 8.86
C GLN A 284 -7.96 18.10 8.67
N MET A 285 -7.54 18.53 7.47
CA MET A 285 -6.16 18.98 7.23
C MET A 285 -5.77 20.14 8.16
N CYS A 286 -6.66 21.10 8.37
CA CYS A 286 -6.44 22.25 9.25
C CYS A 286 -6.46 21.86 10.74
N VAL A 287 -7.34 20.92 11.16
CA VAL A 287 -7.33 20.34 12.51
C VAL A 287 -5.98 19.66 12.78
N TYR A 288 -5.47 18.90 11.80
CA TYR A 288 -4.15 18.29 11.90
C TYR A 288 -3.05 19.34 12.09
N GLN A 289 -3.06 20.44 11.34
CA GLN A 289 -2.07 21.52 11.51
C GLN A 289 -2.12 22.17 12.90
N GLN A 290 -3.31 22.34 13.50
CA GLN A 290 -3.41 22.82 14.89
C GLN A 290 -2.82 21.84 15.90
N ALA A 291 -3.02 20.54 15.69
CA ALA A 291 -2.58 19.49 16.59
C ALA A 291 -1.10 19.09 16.45
N TYR A 292 -0.54 19.19 15.23
CA TYR A 292 0.83 18.75 14.88
C TYR A 292 1.80 19.92 14.62
N GLY A 293 1.45 21.13 15.07
CA GLY A 293 2.32 22.31 14.98
C GLY A 293 3.71 22.11 15.64
N PRO A 294 4.73 22.89 15.22
CA PRO A 294 6.15 22.59 15.41
C PRO A 294 6.66 22.57 16.87
N GLU A 295 5.90 23.04 17.85
CA GLU A 295 6.44 23.30 19.20
C GLU A 295 5.92 22.37 20.30
N GLU A 296 4.90 21.53 20.03
CA GLU A 296 4.15 20.88 21.13
C GLU A 296 3.62 19.47 20.78
N SER A 297 4.46 18.42 20.93
CA SER A 297 4.06 17.03 20.64
C SER A 297 2.86 16.52 21.46
N TRP A 298 2.60 17.08 22.63
CA TRP A 298 1.44 16.73 23.45
C TRP A 298 0.10 17.08 22.78
N LYS A 299 0.09 18.06 21.86
CA LYS A 299 -1.09 18.46 21.08
C LYS A 299 -1.53 17.42 20.06
N ARG A 300 -0.67 16.45 19.69
CA ARG A 300 -1.02 15.33 18.79
C ARG A 300 -2.25 14.56 19.27
N LYS A 301 -2.43 14.47 20.60
CA LYS A 301 -3.61 13.86 21.22
C LYS A 301 -4.91 14.53 20.77
N MET A 302 -4.90 15.84 20.49
CA MET A 302 -6.08 16.59 20.06
C MET A 302 -6.63 16.08 18.73
N TYR A 303 -5.76 15.76 17.77
CA TYR A 303 -6.22 15.18 16.50
C TYR A 303 -6.86 13.81 16.70
N TRP A 304 -6.23 12.94 17.49
CA TRP A 304 -6.78 11.61 17.77
C TRP A 304 -8.07 11.66 18.59
N ASP A 305 -8.18 12.60 19.54
CA ASP A 305 -9.41 12.87 20.28
C ASP A 305 -10.49 13.38 19.32
N TYR A 306 -10.15 14.27 18.38
CA TYR A 306 -11.07 14.75 17.35
C TYR A 306 -11.60 13.61 16.49
N MET A 307 -10.72 12.81 15.89
CA MET A 307 -11.13 11.67 15.04
C MET A 307 -12.00 10.68 15.80
N LYS A 308 -11.65 10.42 17.07
CA LYS A 308 -12.46 9.57 17.92
C LYS A 308 -13.84 10.17 18.17
N THR A 309 -13.93 11.45 18.53
CA THR A 309 -15.20 12.13 18.82
C THR A 309 -16.10 12.17 17.59
N VAL A 310 -15.59 12.64 16.44
CA VAL A 310 -16.42 12.76 15.23
C VAL A 310 -16.88 11.39 14.74
N HIS A 311 -16.07 10.34 14.87
CA HIS A 311 -16.50 8.98 14.53
C HIS A 311 -17.53 8.39 15.52
N GLN A 312 -17.53 8.82 16.78
CA GLN A 312 -18.51 8.34 17.77
C GLN A 312 -19.88 9.03 17.64
N GLU A 313 -19.87 10.31 17.26
CA GLU A 313 -21.06 11.14 17.23
C GLU A 313 -21.68 11.25 15.83
N CYS A 314 -20.91 10.92 14.80
CA CYS A 314 -21.36 10.91 13.41
C CYS A 314 -21.37 9.49 12.86
N ASP A 315 -22.28 9.25 11.91
CA ASP A 315 -22.45 7.95 11.27
C ASP A 315 -21.26 7.64 10.34
N ASN A 316 -21.53 7.12 9.14
CA ASN A 316 -20.53 6.58 8.23
C ASN A 316 -19.68 7.64 7.49
N GLN A 317 -19.86 8.92 7.80
CA GLN A 317 -19.18 10.04 7.15
C GLN A 317 -19.04 11.22 8.11
N ILE A 318 -18.00 12.03 7.92
CA ILE A 318 -17.79 13.28 8.64
C ILE A 318 -18.22 14.44 7.73
N ASP A 319 -19.07 15.31 8.23
CA ASP A 319 -19.48 16.57 7.59
C ASP A 319 -19.13 17.79 8.45
N GLU A 320 -19.54 18.98 8.02
CA GLU A 320 -19.28 20.23 8.75
C GLU A 320 -19.85 20.23 10.18
N MET A 321 -21.04 19.66 10.38
CA MET A 321 -21.69 19.64 11.69
C MET A 321 -20.91 18.73 12.65
N CYS A 322 -20.45 17.59 12.16
CA CYS A 322 -19.54 16.69 12.86
C CYS A 322 -18.24 17.40 13.24
N SER A 323 -17.66 18.10 12.26
CA SER A 323 -16.47 18.91 12.43
C SER A 323 -16.65 19.92 13.57
N GLU A 324 -17.74 20.68 13.55
CA GLU A 324 -18.05 21.68 14.58
C GLU A 324 -18.25 21.05 15.97
N LEU A 325 -18.92 19.90 16.05
CA LEU A 325 -19.09 19.14 17.29
C LEU A 325 -17.74 18.67 17.84
N GLY A 326 -16.87 18.13 17.00
CA GLY A 326 -15.52 17.73 17.38
C GLY A 326 -14.72 18.89 18.01
N HIS A 327 -14.86 20.11 17.47
CA HIS A 327 -14.22 21.30 18.05
C HIS A 327 -14.82 21.72 19.40
N LYS A 328 -16.12 21.50 19.63
CA LYS A 328 -16.77 21.81 20.91
C LYS A 328 -16.32 20.86 22.01
N GLU A 329 -16.19 19.58 21.71
CA GLU A 329 -15.88 18.53 22.69
C GLU A 329 -14.37 18.41 22.96
N VAL A 330 -13.52 18.64 21.95
CA VAL A 330 -12.07 18.48 22.10
C VAL A 330 -11.41 19.77 22.57
N LYS A 331 -11.01 19.77 23.84
CA LYS A 331 -10.31 20.91 24.45
C LYS A 331 -9.04 21.28 23.69
N GLY A 332 -8.97 22.54 23.28
CA GLY A 332 -7.78 23.15 22.66
C GLY A 332 -7.90 23.35 21.15
N LEU A 333 -8.88 22.72 20.50
CA LEU A 333 -9.17 23.02 19.09
C LEU A 333 -9.95 24.33 18.98
N ASP A 334 -9.58 25.16 18.00
CA ASP A 334 -10.24 26.41 17.71
C ASP A 334 -10.91 26.34 16.34
N TRP A 335 -12.26 26.33 16.34
CA TRP A 335 -13.06 26.32 15.13
C TRP A 335 -12.78 27.51 14.21
N ALA A 336 -12.62 28.71 14.78
CA ALA A 336 -12.33 29.90 14.00
C ALA A 336 -10.91 29.85 13.40
N ALA A 337 -9.96 29.22 14.09
CA ALA A 337 -8.65 28.94 13.52
C ALA A 337 -8.72 27.93 12.37
N THR A 338 -9.52 26.86 12.49
CA THR A 338 -9.74 25.89 11.40
C THR A 338 -10.34 26.57 10.17
N GLN A 339 -11.44 27.30 10.35
CA GLN A 339 -12.11 27.99 9.24
C GLN A 339 -11.21 29.04 8.58
N ARG A 340 -10.38 29.73 9.36
CA ARG A 340 -9.37 30.65 8.83
C ARG A 340 -8.30 29.92 8.02
N CYS A 341 -7.77 28.80 8.51
CA CYS A 341 -6.82 27.97 7.77
C CYS A 341 -7.41 27.50 6.42
N VAL A 342 -8.67 27.04 6.42
CA VAL A 342 -9.38 26.66 5.18
C VAL A 342 -9.47 27.85 4.24
N LYS A 343 -9.91 29.01 4.72
CA LYS A 343 -10.01 30.23 3.90
C LYS A 343 -8.68 30.68 3.32
N GLU A 344 -7.63 30.67 4.14
CA GLU A 344 -6.27 31.08 3.75
C GLU A 344 -5.60 30.08 2.80
N SER A 345 -6.09 28.84 2.74
CA SER A 345 -5.59 27.84 1.77
C SER A 345 -5.98 28.17 0.33
N PHE A 346 -7.08 28.90 0.10
CA PHE A 346 -7.50 29.33 -1.22
C PHE A 346 -6.78 30.61 -1.67
N SER A 347 -6.39 30.64 -2.95
CA SER A 347 -5.78 31.81 -3.58
C SER A 347 -6.68 33.04 -3.71
N SER A 348 -8.01 32.87 -3.58
CA SER A 348 -8.99 33.95 -3.51
C SER A 348 -9.51 34.12 -2.07
N PRO A 349 -9.44 35.32 -1.48
CA PRO A 349 -10.05 35.60 -0.18
C PRO A 349 -11.58 35.70 -0.24
N ASP A 350 -12.14 35.79 -1.44
CA ASP A 350 -13.57 35.81 -1.72
C ASP A 350 -14.07 34.39 -2.01
N GLN A 351 -14.95 33.90 -1.14
CA GLN A 351 -15.49 32.54 -1.16
C GLN A 351 -16.44 32.30 -2.33
N GLU A 352 -17.14 33.35 -2.81
CA GLU A 352 -18.03 33.24 -3.98
C GLU A 352 -17.25 32.83 -5.24
N ARG A 353 -15.96 33.17 -5.27
CA ARG A 353 -15.06 32.93 -6.40
C ARG A 353 -14.34 31.59 -6.33
N TRP A 354 -14.46 30.81 -5.26
CA TRP A 354 -13.71 29.55 -5.11
C TRP A 354 -14.03 28.51 -6.19
N ASN A 355 -15.16 28.64 -6.86
CA ASN A 355 -15.55 27.77 -7.98
C ASN A 355 -14.94 28.19 -9.32
N GLU A 356 -14.38 29.40 -9.43
CA GLU A 356 -13.86 29.94 -10.68
C GLU A 356 -12.62 29.17 -11.16
N VAL A 357 -12.49 29.04 -12.48
CA VAL A 357 -11.28 28.52 -13.13
C VAL A 357 -10.08 29.39 -12.75
N GLY A 358 -8.98 28.75 -12.34
CA GLY A 358 -7.73 29.42 -11.96
C GLY A 358 -7.61 29.75 -10.47
N VAL A 359 -8.65 29.52 -9.67
CA VAL A 359 -8.51 29.52 -8.21
C VAL A 359 -7.81 28.24 -7.78
N ASN A 360 -6.67 28.40 -7.12
CA ASN A 360 -5.91 27.32 -6.52
C ASN A 360 -6.17 27.18 -5.01
N ASN A 361 -5.93 25.98 -4.48
CA ASN A 361 -5.91 25.65 -3.07
C ASN A 361 -4.56 25.00 -2.72
N THR A 362 -3.78 25.66 -1.87
CA THR A 362 -2.41 25.28 -1.54
C THR A 362 -2.28 23.98 -0.76
N LEU A 363 -3.27 23.64 0.06
CA LEU A 363 -3.27 22.39 0.83
C LEU A 363 -3.57 21.20 -0.07
N ILE A 364 -4.58 21.34 -0.95
CA ILE A 364 -4.94 20.31 -1.93
C ILE A 364 -3.81 20.12 -2.95
N ASP A 365 -3.27 21.21 -3.51
CA ASP A 365 -2.16 21.12 -4.49
C ASP A 365 -0.97 20.35 -3.91
N ARG A 366 -0.62 20.58 -2.63
CA ARG A 366 0.44 19.84 -1.93
C ARG A 366 0.16 18.34 -1.85
N ASP A 367 -1.07 17.95 -1.49
CA ASP A 367 -1.43 16.54 -1.39
C ASP A 367 -1.51 15.89 -2.78
N VAL A 368 -2.06 16.58 -3.80
CA VAL A 368 -2.06 16.10 -5.18
C VAL A 368 -0.63 15.87 -5.69
N GLU A 369 0.29 16.81 -5.49
CA GLU A 369 1.70 16.67 -5.88
C GLU A 369 2.37 15.47 -5.17
N TYR A 370 2.07 15.27 -3.89
CA TYR A 370 2.58 14.12 -3.14
C TYR A 370 1.99 12.80 -3.66
N TRP A 371 0.68 12.77 -3.93
CA TRP A 371 -0.03 11.61 -4.46
C TRP A 371 0.55 11.16 -5.81
N TRP A 372 0.89 12.09 -6.70
CA TRP A 372 1.57 11.76 -7.96
C TRP A 372 2.94 11.11 -7.77
N LYS A 373 3.63 11.42 -6.66
CA LYS A 373 4.99 10.94 -6.40
C LYS A 373 5.05 9.63 -5.61
N TYR A 374 4.16 9.47 -4.64
CA TYR A 374 4.20 8.37 -3.66
C TYR A 374 2.85 7.67 -3.47
N GLY A 375 1.76 8.24 -3.99
CA GLY A 375 0.41 7.71 -3.88
C GLY A 375 0.26 6.35 -4.55
N THR A 376 -0.83 5.67 -4.21
CA THR A 376 -1.03 4.26 -4.57
C THR A 376 -2.09 4.07 -5.65
N ALA A 377 -2.62 5.17 -6.18
CA ALA A 377 -3.80 5.25 -7.05
C ALA A 377 -5.10 4.70 -6.44
N ILE A 378 -5.09 4.23 -5.19
CA ILE A 378 -6.26 3.69 -4.48
C ILE A 378 -6.33 4.23 -3.04
N TYR A 379 -7.54 4.37 -2.49
CA TYR A 379 -7.74 4.68 -1.08
C TYR A 379 -8.78 3.70 -0.46
N PRO A 380 -8.69 3.40 0.85
CA PRO A 380 -7.61 3.79 1.76
C PRO A 380 -6.24 3.25 1.35
N SER A 381 -5.18 4.00 1.68
CA SER A 381 -3.82 3.50 1.51
C SER A 381 -2.84 4.13 2.50
N ILE A 382 -1.72 3.46 2.72
CA ILE A 382 -0.68 3.88 3.65
C ILE A 382 0.65 4.01 2.92
N ILE A 383 1.42 5.02 3.29
CA ILE A 383 2.83 5.16 2.91
C ILE A 383 3.64 5.17 4.19
N ILE A 384 4.72 4.40 4.25
CA ILE A 384 5.61 4.29 5.41
C ILE A 384 7.02 4.66 4.95
N ASN A 385 7.64 5.68 5.53
CA ASN A 385 8.98 6.15 5.15
C ASN A 385 9.15 6.35 3.62
N ASN A 386 8.16 6.98 2.97
CA ASN A 386 8.08 7.18 1.51
C ASN A 386 7.96 5.89 0.66
N ASN A 387 7.69 4.74 1.26
CA ASN A 387 7.35 3.51 0.57
C ASN A 387 5.86 3.22 0.68
N THR A 388 5.20 2.91 -0.44
CA THR A 388 3.82 2.43 -0.44
C THR A 388 3.70 1.14 0.36
N TYR A 389 2.79 1.13 1.34
CA TYR A 389 2.37 -0.09 2.02
C TYR A 389 1.47 -0.91 1.08
N ARG A 390 1.81 -2.18 0.98
CA ARG A 390 1.09 -3.25 0.29
C ARG A 390 0.67 -4.33 1.29
N GLY A 391 -0.31 -5.14 0.93
CA GLY A 391 -0.94 -6.13 1.80
C GLY A 391 -2.25 -5.63 2.42
N GLN A 392 -2.82 -6.43 3.31
CA GLN A 392 -4.11 -6.11 3.94
C GLN A 392 -4.04 -4.88 4.87
N LEU A 393 -5.07 -4.04 4.82
CA LEU A 393 -5.20 -2.85 5.68
C LEU A 393 -5.85 -3.20 7.03
N GLU A 394 -5.23 -4.13 7.75
CA GLU A 394 -5.61 -4.45 9.13
C GLU A 394 -4.69 -3.75 10.12
N THR A 395 -5.24 -3.30 11.24
CA THR A 395 -4.51 -2.50 12.23
C THR A 395 -3.23 -3.18 12.74
N GLN A 396 -3.26 -4.49 12.99
CA GLN A 396 -2.08 -5.24 13.43
C GLN A 396 -1.04 -5.42 12.31
N ALA A 397 -1.47 -5.66 11.06
CA ALA A 397 -0.57 -5.80 9.92
C ALA A 397 0.19 -4.49 9.66
N VAL A 398 -0.52 -3.36 9.68
CA VAL A 398 0.07 -2.02 9.56
C VAL A 398 1.01 -1.73 10.73
N PHE A 399 0.62 -2.05 11.96
CA PHE A 399 1.50 -1.87 13.12
C PHE A 399 2.82 -2.64 12.98
N ASN A 400 2.76 -3.88 12.52
CA ASN A 400 3.96 -4.69 12.25
C ASN A 400 4.83 -4.05 11.16
N ALA A 401 4.23 -3.50 10.11
CA ALA A 401 4.96 -2.79 9.06
C ALA A 401 5.62 -1.49 9.57
N LEU A 402 4.94 -0.70 10.41
CA LEU A 402 5.56 0.44 11.08
C LEU A 402 6.75 0.00 11.95
N CYS A 403 6.57 -1.08 12.72
CA CYS A 403 7.63 -1.67 13.54
C CYS A 403 8.85 -2.09 12.71
N ALA A 404 8.63 -2.62 11.51
CA ALA A 404 9.69 -2.95 10.57
C ALA A 404 10.40 -1.73 9.96
N GLY A 405 9.75 -0.56 9.96
CA GLY A 405 10.29 0.71 9.48
C GLY A 405 11.29 1.38 10.42
N PHE A 406 11.39 0.94 11.68
CA PHE A 406 12.40 1.44 12.61
C PHE A 406 13.76 0.79 12.35
N ARG A 407 14.83 1.56 12.48
CA ARG A 407 16.19 0.99 12.56
C ARG A 407 16.39 0.24 13.89
N ASP A 408 15.96 0.82 15.01
CA ASP A 408 15.96 0.24 16.35
C ASP A 408 14.52 0.24 16.93
N PRO A 409 13.75 -0.86 16.77
CA PRO A 409 12.34 -0.87 17.13
C PRO A 409 12.09 -0.64 18.64
N PRO A 410 11.10 0.21 19.00
CA PRO A 410 10.75 0.47 20.39
C PRO A 410 10.10 -0.76 21.05
N LYS A 411 10.05 -0.80 22.39
CA LYS A 411 9.49 -1.94 23.16
C LYS A 411 8.12 -2.45 22.69
N PRO A 412 7.15 -1.61 22.28
CA PRO A 412 5.86 -2.09 21.77
C PRO A 412 5.96 -2.99 20.53
N CYS A 413 7.04 -2.89 19.76
CA CYS A 413 7.30 -3.68 18.56
C CYS A 413 7.94 -5.05 18.83
N GLN A 414 8.30 -5.33 20.08
CA GLN A 414 8.99 -6.55 20.49
C GLN A 414 8.04 -7.58 21.13
N GLN A 415 6.72 -7.38 20.98
CA GLN A 415 5.66 -8.14 21.67
C GLN A 415 4.91 -9.05 20.73
#